data_AF-T2JN94-F1
#
_entry.id   AF-T2JN94-F1
#
_cell.length_a   1.000
_cell.length_b   1.000
_cell.length_c   1.000
_cell.angle_alpha   90.00
_cell.angle_beta   90.00
_cell.angle_gamma   90.00
#
_symmetry.space_group_name_H-M   'P 1'
#
loop_
_entity.id
_entity.type
_entity.pdbx_description
1 polymer ?
#
loop_
_entity_poly.entity_id
_entity_poly.type
_entity_poly.pdbx_seq_one_letter_code
_entity_poly.pdbx_strand_id
1 'polypeptide(L)' 'MLVPHQFNRVEGIQYNPEALEIFVMNKLFVLSDWLQKQGLYSQFRLKSLAQLFGYDIDDSFFAMIKNNY' A
#
# COMPACT_ATOMS: atom_id res chain seq x y z
N MET A 1 9.18 2.06 8.42
CA MET A 1 8.74 0.76 8.95
C MET A 1 9.53 -0.32 8.25
N LEU A 2 10.09 -1.26 9.02
CA LEU A 2 10.74 -2.46 8.50
C LEU A 2 9.69 -3.58 8.44
N VAL A 3 9.73 -4.41 7.40
CA VAL A 3 8.85 -5.58 7.27
C VAL A 3 9.69 -6.84 7.57
N PRO A 4 9.34 -7.61 8.62
CA PRO A 4 10.00 -8.88 8.89
C PRO A 4 9.90 -9.80 7.68
N HIS A 5 11.01 -10.42 7.32
CA HIS A 5 11.11 -11.35 6.21
C HIS A 5 12.09 -12.48 6.53
N GLN A 6 11.92 -13.60 5.85
CA GLN A 6 12.80 -14.75 5.91
C GLN A 6 13.15 -15.23 4.50
N PHE A 7 14.27 -15.94 4.38
CA PHE A 7 14.71 -16.54 3.12
C PHE A 7 14.43 -18.03 3.12
N ASN A 8 13.60 -18.46 2.16
CA ASN A 8 13.38 -19.85 1.82
C ASN A 8 14.21 -20.20 0.58
N ARG A 9 14.87 -21.37 0.58
CA ARG A 9 15.71 -21.83 -0.54
C ARG A 9 14.92 -22.09 -1.84
N VAL A 10 13.64 -22.44 -1.72
CA VAL A 10 12.76 -22.79 -2.84
C VAL A 10 11.89 -21.59 -3.24
N GLU A 11 11.29 -20.93 -2.26
CA GLU A 11 10.29 -19.88 -2.49
C GLU A 11 10.86 -18.44 -2.46
N GLY A 12 12.14 -18.30 -2.11
CA GLY A 12 12.80 -16.99 -2.04
C GLY A 12 12.41 -16.20 -0.78
N ILE A 13 12.18 -14.90 -0.93
CA ILE A 13 11.85 -14.01 0.19
C ILE A 13 10.40 -14.19 0.59
N GLN A 14 10.16 -14.53 1.84
CA GLN A 14 8.83 -14.58 2.45
C GLN A 14 8.69 -13.47 3.47
N TYR A 15 7.70 -12.60 3.28
CA TYR A 15 7.35 -11.56 4.25
C TYR A 15 6.35 -12.11 5.27
N ASN A 16 6.38 -11.57 6.49
CA ASN A 16 5.24 -11.74 7.40
C ASN A 16 4.01 -11.04 6.79
N PRO A 17 2.90 -11.75 6.55
CA PRO A 17 1.77 -11.21 5.78
C PRO A 17 1.08 -10.04 6.50
N GLU A 18 0.94 -10.10 7.83
CA GLU A 18 0.31 -9.03 8.60
C GLU A 18 1.16 -7.75 8.60
N ALA A 19 2.47 -7.89 8.76
CA ALA A 19 3.39 -6.77 8.72
C ALA A 19 3.48 -6.15 7.32
N LEU A 20 3.38 -6.96 6.26
CA LEU A 20 3.34 -6.49 4.90
C LEU A 20 2.05 -5.70 4.63
N GLU A 21 0.91 -6.18 5.12
CA GLU A 21 -0.38 -5.49 4.99
C GLU A 21 -0.33 -4.12 5.66
N ILE A 22 0.13 -4.05 6.91
CA ILE A 22 0.27 -2.78 7.64
C ILE A 22 1.23 -1.83 6.90
N PHE A 23 2.32 -2.36 6.34
CA PHE A 23 3.26 -1.57 5.56
C PHE A 23 2.62 -0.97 4.31
N VAL A 24 1.87 -1.77 3.54
CA VAL A 24 1.16 -1.31 2.33
C VAL A 24 0.13 -0.27 2.70
N MET A 25 -0.71 -0.52 3.72
CA MET A 25 -1.72 0.43 4.16
C MET A 25 -1.10 1.76 4.60
N ASN A 26 -0.04 1.72 5.41
CA ASN A 26 0.69 2.92 5.80
C ASN A 26 1.21 3.71 4.60
N LYS A 27 1.77 3.03 3.58
CA LYS A 27 2.24 3.67 2.35
C LYS A 27 1.10 4.33 1.59
N LEU A 28 -0.05 3.65 1.47
CA LEU A 28 -1.23 4.18 0.79
C LEU A 28 -1.75 5.44 1.49
N PHE A 29 -1.90 5.45 2.81
CA PHE A 29 -2.36 6.63 3.55
C PHE A 29 -1.41 7.83 3.38
N VAL A 30 -0.11 7.62 3.60
CA VAL A 30 0.89 8.70 3.52
C VAL A 30 1.00 9.27 2.11
N LEU A 31 1.05 8.40 1.09
CA LEU A 31 1.17 8.86 -0.30
C LEU A 31 -0.13 9.48 -0.80
N SER A 32 -1.30 8.98 -0.41
CA SER A 32 -2.58 9.57 -0.77
C SER A 32 -2.71 11.00 -0.26
N ASP A 33 -2.39 11.23 1.02
CA ASP A 33 -2.38 12.58 1.62
C ASP A 33 -1.36 13.49 0.94
N TRP A 34 -0.13 13.01 0.73
CA TRP A 34 0.92 13.80 0.10
C TRP A 34 0.58 14.19 -1.34
N LEU A 35 0.07 13.25 -2.14
CA LEU A 35 -0.35 13.51 -3.53
C LEU A 35 -1.48 14.54 -3.60
N GLN A 36 -2.46 14.45 -2.70
CA GLN A 36 -3.55 15.43 -2.61
C GLN A 36 -3.02 16.83 -2.29
N LYS A 37 -2.07 16.96 -1.35
CA LYS A 37 -1.42 18.24 -1.02
C LYS A 37 -0.64 18.85 -2.19
N GLN A 38 -0.13 18.02 -3.10
CA GLN A 38 0.52 18.49 -4.33
C GLN A 38 -0.46 18.75 -5.49
N GLY A 39 -1.77 18.55 -5.29
CA GLY A 39 -2.78 18.66 -6.35
C GLY A 39 -2.70 17.56 -7.40
N LEU A 40 -2.03 16.43 -7.09
CA LEU A 40 -1.84 15.31 -8.01
C LEU A 40 -2.88 14.22 -7.73
N TYR A 41 -3.72 13.93 -8.71
CA TYR A 41 -4.66 12.81 -8.63
C TYR A 41 -4.06 11.57 -9.28
N SER A 42 -3.60 10.60 -8.47
CA SER A 42 -3.05 9.35 -9.00
C SER A 42 -3.40 8.09 -8.21
N GLN A 43 -4.71 7.90 -8.02
CA GLN A 43 -5.29 6.70 -7.42
C GLN A 43 -4.86 5.42 -8.16
N PHE A 44 -4.82 5.43 -9.50
CA PHE A 44 -4.33 4.29 -10.27
C PHE A 44 -2.89 3.90 -9.91
N ARG A 45 -1.99 4.87 -9.72
CA ARG A 45 -0.59 4.59 -9.31
C ARG A 45 -0.50 4.00 -7.91
N LEU A 46 -1.36 4.45 -7.00
CA LEU A 46 -1.45 3.89 -5.64
C LEU A 46 -1.97 2.45 -5.67
N LYS A 47 -2.95 2.14 -6.53
CA LYS A 47 -3.39 0.76 -6.75
C LYS A 47 -2.29 -0.11 -7.33
N SER A 48 -1.59 0.35 -8.35
CA SER A 48 -0.45 -0.39 -8.93
C SER A 48 0.64 -0.66 -7.90
N LEU A 49 0.91 0.29 -7.00
CA LEU A 49 1.83 0.07 -5.88
C LEU A 49 1.37 -1.08 -4.97
N ALA A 50 0.09 -1.11 -4.59
CA ALA A 50 -0.46 -2.18 -3.76
C ALA A 50 -0.40 -3.54 -4.47
N GLN A 51 -0.68 -3.58 -5.77
CA GLN A 51 -0.64 -4.79 -6.60
C GLN A 51 0.77 -5.39 -6.70
N LEU A 52 1.83 -4.58 -6.68
CA LEU A 52 3.21 -5.08 -6.62
C LEU A 52 3.49 -5.91 -5.36
N PHE A 53 2.73 -5.67 -4.29
CA PHE A 53 2.80 -6.44 -3.05
C PHE A 53 1.71 -7.53 -2.95
N GLY A 54 0.92 -7.73 -4.00
CA GLY A 54 -0.15 -8.73 -4.06
C GLY A 54 -1.48 -8.29 -3.46
N TYR A 55 -1.66 -6.99 -3.16
CA TYR A 55 -2.92 -6.46 -2.64
C TYR A 55 -3.73 -5.81 -3.76
N ASP A 56 -5.01 -6.16 -3.84
CA ASP A 56 -5.96 -5.45 -4.67
C ASP A 56 -6.80 -4.51 -3.80
N ILE A 57 -6.90 -3.25 -4.20
CA ILE A 57 -7.50 -2.18 -3.41
C ILE A 57 -8.65 -1.56 -4.18
N ASP A 58 -9.84 -1.60 -3.59
CA ASP A 58 -11.05 -1.05 -4.18
C ASP A 58 -11.04 0.48 -4.26
N ASP A 59 -11.77 1.01 -5.24
CA ASP A 59 -11.96 2.47 -5.34
C ASP A 59 -12.71 3.06 -4.14
N SER A 60 -13.57 2.25 -3.51
CA SER A 60 -14.32 2.62 -2.30
C SER A 60 -13.38 2.98 -1.13
N PHE A 61 -12.25 2.29 -1.01
CA PHE A 61 -11.24 2.57 0.01
C PHE A 61 -10.67 3.98 -0.15
N PHE A 62 -10.29 4.37 -1.37
CA PHE A 62 -9.78 5.72 -1.63
C PHE A 62 -10.84 6.80 -1.45
N ALA A 63 -12.10 6.50 -1.75
CA ALA A 63 -13.21 7.41 -1.45
C ALA A 63 -13.35 7.63 0.06
N MET A 64 -13.20 6.57 0.87
CA MET A 64 -13.24 6.66 2.33
C MET A 64 -12.07 7.46 2.91
N ILE A 65 -10.87 7.32 2.33
CA ILE A 65 -9.69 8.12 2.76
C ILE A 65 -9.91 9.60 2.46
N LYS A 66 -10.41 9.94 1.27
CA LYS A 66 -10.66 11.34 0.88
C LYS A 66 -11.72 12.02 1.73
N ASN A 67 -12.75 11.28 2.16
CA ASN A 67 -13.86 11.84 2.94
C ASN A 67 -13.54 12.11 4.42
N ASN A 68 -12.38 11.70 4.91
CA ASN A 68 -11.97 11.86 6.31
C ASN A 68 -11.14 13.13 6.59
N TYR A 69 -11.11 14.09 5.65
CA TYR A 69 -10.52 15.42 5.78
C TYR A 69 -11.31 16.45 4.96
#